data_AF-A0A3L7NMB2-F1
#
_entry.id   AF-A0A3L7NMB2-F1
#
_cell.length_a   1.000
_cell.length_b   1.000
_cell.length_c   1.000
_cell.angle_alpha   90.00
_cell.angle_beta   90.00
_cell.angle_gamma   90.00
#
_symmetry.space_group_name_H-M   'P 1'
#
loop_
_entity.id
_entity.type
_entity.pdbx_description
1 polymer ?
#
loop_
_entity_poly.entity_id
_entity_poly.type
_entity_poly.pdbx_seq_one_letter_code
_entity_poly.pdbx_strand_id
1 'polypeptide(L)'
;MKRGRGFMMVVGMGFALVLGGFSRPAFAIKQFQDEFKALYVKPDSSDPAEKALATAVEAAKCNVCHKGKEKKERNAYGHALAELLDKKEDAKNMEKIRKALEAVAAMPSADGGPTFGDLIKEGKLPGGPAE
;
A
#
# COMPACT_ATOMS: atom_id res chain seq x y z
N MET A 1 -2.15 68.44 43.72
CA MET A 1 -2.66 67.22 44.39
C MET A 1 -3.66 66.50 43.48
N LYS A 2 -3.29 65.35 42.91
CA LYS A 2 -4.13 64.13 42.81
C LYS A 2 -3.28 63.02 42.18
N ARG A 3 -3.12 61.96 42.97
CA ARG A 3 -2.42 60.71 42.67
C ARG A 3 -3.39 59.77 41.94
N GLY A 4 -2.88 58.92 41.06
CA GLY A 4 -3.58 57.72 40.56
C GLY A 4 -2.61 56.90 39.71
N ARG A 5 -1.83 56.01 40.33
CA ARG A 5 -2.03 54.54 40.39
C ARG A 5 -1.85 53.87 39.03
N GLY A 6 -0.69 53.25 38.85
CA GLY A 6 -0.43 52.28 37.80
C GLY A 6 -1.10 50.93 38.05
N PHE A 7 -1.18 50.15 36.97
CA PHE A 7 -1.33 48.69 36.92
C PHE A 7 -0.97 48.31 35.47
N MET A 8 0.23 47.81 35.19
CA MET A 8 0.65 46.41 35.25
C MET A 8 -0.10 45.50 34.26
N MET A 9 0.67 45.03 33.27
CA MET A 9 0.56 43.80 32.48
C MET A 9 -0.81 43.26 32.08
N VAL A 10 -1.06 43.18 30.77
CA VAL A 10 -1.70 42.00 30.17
C VAL A 10 -0.93 41.63 28.89
N VAL A 11 -0.28 40.46 28.97
CA VAL A 11 0.28 39.72 27.84
C VAL A 11 -0.87 39.22 26.97
N GLY A 12 -0.86 39.53 25.68
CA GLY A 12 -1.85 39.05 24.72
C GLY A 12 -1.19 38.34 23.55
N MET A 13 -0.63 37.15 23.79
CA MET A 13 -0.14 36.26 22.72
C MET A 13 -1.31 35.47 22.16
N GLY A 14 -1.95 35.99 21.11
CA GLY A 14 -3.00 35.31 20.35
C GLY A 14 -2.41 34.44 19.25
N PHE A 15 -1.95 33.23 19.59
CA PHE A 15 -1.55 32.21 18.63
C PHE A 15 -2.82 31.55 18.06
N ALA A 16 -3.35 32.08 16.95
CA ALA A 16 -4.47 31.46 16.25
C ALA A 16 -3.99 30.17 15.56
N LEU A 17 -4.39 29.04 16.14
CA LEU A 17 -4.19 27.67 15.67
C LEU A 17 -4.62 27.52 14.20
N VAL A 18 -3.63 27.42 13.31
CA VAL A 18 -3.80 26.84 11.97
C VAL A 18 -3.98 25.33 12.16
N LEU A 19 -5.23 24.89 12.37
CA LEU A 19 -5.60 23.48 12.19
C LEU A 19 -5.70 23.19 10.68
N GLY A 20 -4.54 23.23 10.02
CA GLY A 20 -4.35 22.60 8.73
C GLY A 20 -4.43 21.10 8.95
N GLY A 21 -5.63 20.53 8.80
CA GLY A 21 -5.80 19.10 8.65
C GLY A 21 -4.98 18.68 7.44
N PHE A 22 -3.77 18.19 7.66
CA PHE A 22 -3.05 17.43 6.66
C PHE A 22 -3.90 16.19 6.38
N SER A 23 -4.80 16.29 5.40
CA SER A 23 -5.30 15.13 4.69
C SER A 23 -4.07 14.49 4.09
N ARG A 24 -3.47 13.56 4.84
CA ARG A 24 -2.37 12.74 4.35
C ARG A 24 -2.94 12.12 3.08
N PRO A 25 -2.32 12.37 1.92
CA PRO A 25 -2.87 11.89 0.67
C PRO A 25 -3.15 10.39 0.83
N ALA A 26 -4.36 9.98 0.43
CA ALA A 26 -4.76 8.58 0.35
C ALA A 26 -4.00 7.90 -0.81
N PHE A 27 -2.67 8.04 -0.81
CA PHE A 27 -1.79 7.23 -1.61
C PHE A 27 -2.09 5.78 -1.22
N ALA A 28 -2.37 4.97 -2.24
CA ALA A 28 -2.27 3.53 -2.10
C ALA A 28 -0.94 3.25 -1.38
N ILE A 29 -0.94 2.33 -0.42
CA ILE A 29 0.22 2.11 0.45
C ILE A 29 1.35 1.58 -0.42
N LYS A 30 2.16 2.51 -0.93
CA LYS A 30 3.16 2.28 -1.97
C LYS A 30 4.14 1.19 -1.53
N GLN A 31 4.40 1.14 -0.23
CA GLN A 31 5.24 0.16 0.43
C GLN A 31 4.81 -1.28 0.12
N PHE A 32 3.50 -1.58 0.09
CA PHE A 32 3.04 -2.94 -0.23
C PHE A 32 3.37 -3.32 -1.68
N GLN A 33 3.17 -2.38 -2.62
CA GLN A 33 3.51 -2.59 -4.02
C GLN A 33 5.03 -2.64 -4.23
N ASP A 34 5.78 -1.80 -3.53
CA ASP A 34 7.24 -1.75 -3.61
C ASP A 34 7.85 -3.08 -3.13
N GLU A 35 7.38 -3.62 -2.01
CA GLU A 35 7.84 -4.91 -1.51
C GLU A 35 7.40 -6.07 -2.42
N PHE A 36 6.20 -6.01 -3.02
CA PHE A 36 5.81 -6.98 -4.06
C PHE A 36 6.78 -6.95 -5.24
N LYS A 37 7.10 -5.76 -5.76
CA LYS A 37 8.06 -5.61 -6.86
C LYS A 37 9.45 -6.10 -6.46
N ALA A 38 9.91 -5.77 -5.26
CA ALA A 38 11.20 -6.18 -4.75
C ALA A 38 11.33 -7.72 -4.61
N LEU A 39 10.25 -8.40 -4.22
CA LEU A 39 10.25 -9.86 -4.11
C LEU A 39 10.15 -10.58 -5.46
N TYR A 40 9.32 -10.07 -6.37
CA TYR A 40 8.89 -10.87 -7.52
C TYR A 40 9.26 -10.29 -8.89
N VAL A 41 9.48 -8.98 -9.02
CA VAL A 41 9.71 -8.33 -10.32
C VAL A 41 11.20 -8.17 -10.58
N LYS A 42 11.71 -8.94 -11.55
CA LYS A 42 13.11 -8.90 -11.99
C LYS A 42 13.18 -8.34 -13.42
N PRO A 43 13.23 -7.01 -13.61
CA PRO A 43 13.11 -6.38 -14.93
C PRO A 43 14.25 -6.76 -15.88
N ASP A 44 15.44 -7.05 -15.33
CA ASP A 44 16.63 -7.41 -16.10
C ASP A 44 16.77 -8.92 -16.34
N SER A 45 15.81 -9.74 -15.89
CA SER A 45 15.87 -11.19 -16.09
C SER A 45 15.79 -11.56 -17.56
N SER A 46 16.50 -12.61 -17.97
CA SER A 46 16.34 -13.22 -19.30
C SER A 46 15.20 -14.23 -19.38
N ASP A 47 14.61 -14.63 -18.25
CA ASP A 47 13.52 -15.59 -18.19
C ASP A 47 12.22 -14.99 -18.78
N PRO A 48 11.55 -15.67 -19.73
CA PRO A 48 10.33 -15.17 -20.36
C PRO A 48 9.19 -14.89 -19.39
N ALA A 49 9.02 -15.72 -18.36
CA ALA A 49 7.95 -15.59 -17.39
C ALA A 49 8.21 -14.39 -16.47
N GLU A 50 9.45 -14.20 -16.01
CA GLU A 50 9.82 -13.04 -15.19
C GLU A 50 9.69 -11.72 -15.96
N LYS A 51 10.03 -11.70 -17.26
CA LYS A 51 9.77 -10.54 -18.14
C LYS A 51 8.27 -10.28 -18.34
N ALA A 52 7.49 -11.33 -18.52
CA ALA A 52 6.03 -11.22 -18.65
C ALA A 52 5.41 -10.66 -17.36
N LEU A 53 5.86 -11.13 -16.19
CA LEU A 53 5.42 -10.60 -14.90
C LEU A 53 5.77 -9.11 -14.78
N ALA A 54 7.01 -8.73 -15.08
CA ALA A 54 7.44 -7.33 -14.99
C ALA A 54 6.55 -6.43 -15.87
N THR A 55 6.29 -6.85 -17.11
CA THR A 55 5.41 -6.14 -18.04
C THR A 55 3.98 -6.03 -17.49
N ALA A 56 3.43 -7.14 -17.00
CA ALA A 56 2.08 -7.20 -16.45
C ALA A 56 1.92 -6.31 -15.21
N VAL A 57 2.90 -6.30 -14.31
CA VAL A 57 2.89 -5.49 -13.08
C VAL A 57 2.99 -4.00 -13.40
N GLU A 58 3.84 -3.61 -14.35
CA GLU A 58 3.94 -2.22 -14.81
C GLU A 58 2.66 -1.72 -15.46
N ALA A 59 1.96 -2.57 -16.21
CA ALA A 59 0.65 -2.24 -16.79
C ALA A 59 -0.44 -2.15 -15.71
N ALA A 60 -0.49 -3.11 -14.78
CA ALA A 60 -1.55 -3.23 -13.78
C ALA A 60 -1.47 -2.15 -12.69
N LYS A 61 -0.27 -1.71 -12.29
CA LYS A 61 -0.06 -0.71 -11.23
C LYS A 61 -0.82 -1.09 -9.93
N CYS A 62 -1.87 -0.35 -9.57
CA CYS A 62 -2.67 -0.65 -8.38
C CYS A 62 -3.48 -1.94 -8.54
N ASN A 63 -3.76 -2.38 -9.77
CA ASN A 63 -4.62 -3.51 -10.07
C ASN A 63 -3.90 -4.87 -9.88
N VAL A 64 -2.65 -4.85 -9.39
CA VAL A 64 -2.01 -6.06 -8.83
C VAL A 64 -2.80 -6.57 -7.62
N CYS A 65 -3.30 -5.67 -6.77
CA CYS A 65 -4.08 -6.01 -5.57
C CYS A 65 -5.53 -5.48 -5.61
N HIS A 66 -5.81 -4.55 -6.51
CA HIS A 66 -7.13 -3.93 -6.69
C HIS A 66 -7.80 -4.42 -7.96
N LYS A 67 -9.10 -4.16 -8.08
CA LYS A 67 -9.87 -4.36 -9.31
C LYS A 67 -10.70 -3.13 -9.63
N GLY A 68 -10.97 -2.91 -10.92
CA GLY A 68 -11.75 -1.77 -11.37
C GLY A 68 -11.08 -0.43 -11.09
N LYS A 69 -11.89 0.61 -10.88
CA LYS A 69 -11.41 2.00 -10.79
C LYS A 69 -11.18 2.48 -9.36
N GLU A 70 -11.73 1.77 -8.38
CA GLU A 70 -11.74 2.20 -6.99
C GLU A 70 -10.71 1.44 -6.14
N LYS A 71 -9.83 2.18 -5.45
CA LYS A 71 -8.79 1.60 -4.56
C LYS A 71 -9.35 0.84 -3.34
N LYS A 72 -10.66 0.89 -3.11
CA LYS A 72 -11.32 0.13 -2.04
C LYS A 72 -11.71 -1.27 -2.51
N GLU A 73 -11.86 -1.45 -3.82
CA GLU A 73 -12.17 -2.74 -4.41
C GLU A 73 -10.88 -3.54 -4.54
N ARG A 74 -10.85 -4.69 -3.89
CA ARG A 74 -9.70 -5.60 -3.92
C ARG A 74 -10.03 -6.77 -4.83
N ASN A 75 -9.02 -7.26 -5.54
CA ASN A 75 -9.10 -8.56 -6.18
C ASN A 75 -8.88 -9.66 -5.12
N ALA A 76 -8.97 -10.93 -5.53
CA ALA A 76 -8.82 -12.06 -4.60
C ALA A 76 -7.48 -12.02 -3.83
N TYR A 77 -6.38 -11.66 -4.52
CA TYR A 77 -5.06 -11.52 -3.91
C TYR A 77 -5.00 -10.38 -2.89
N GLY A 78 -5.57 -9.22 -3.23
CA GLY A 78 -5.65 -8.08 -2.31
C GLY A 78 -6.50 -8.36 -1.07
N HIS A 79 -7.57 -9.15 -1.21
CA HIS A 79 -8.37 -9.61 -0.07
C HIS A 79 -7.54 -10.51 0.85
N ALA A 80 -6.84 -11.50 0.32
CA ALA A 80 -5.97 -12.37 1.11
C ALA A 80 -4.88 -11.59 1.86
N LEU A 81 -4.29 -10.57 1.24
CA LEU A 81 -3.33 -9.69 1.92
C LEU A 81 -3.97 -8.87 3.04
N ALA A 82 -5.22 -8.41 2.86
CA ALA A 82 -5.92 -7.61 3.86
C ALA A 82 -6.29 -8.39 5.14
N GLU A 83 -6.34 -9.72 5.07
CA GLU A 83 -6.52 -10.59 6.26
C GLU A 83 -5.25 -10.65 7.13
N LEU A 84 -4.07 -10.39 6.56
CA LEU A 84 -2.78 -10.50 7.24
C LEU A 84 -2.15 -9.14 7.58
N LEU A 85 -2.53 -8.09 6.83
CA LEU A 85 -1.95 -6.75 6.91
C LEU A 85 -3.01 -5.69 7.17
N ASP A 86 -2.80 -4.89 8.21
CA ASP A 86 -3.48 -3.61 8.36
C ASP A 86 -2.68 -2.48 7.70
N LYS A 87 -3.38 -1.69 6.88
CA LYS A 87 -2.75 -0.61 6.12
C LYS A 87 -2.22 0.53 7.02
N LYS A 88 -2.79 0.76 8.21
CA LYS A 88 -2.34 1.83 9.11
C LYS A 88 -1.19 1.37 9.97
N GLU A 89 -1.24 0.12 10.43
CA GLU A 89 -0.26 -0.43 11.37
C GLU A 89 0.98 -0.98 10.65
N ASP A 90 0.80 -1.66 9.52
CA ASP A 90 1.85 -2.47 8.92
C ASP A 90 2.57 -1.80 7.75
N ALA A 91 2.10 -0.64 7.28
CA ALA A 91 2.68 0.08 6.13
C ALA A 91 4.17 0.42 6.25
N LYS A 92 4.73 0.39 7.46
CA LYS A 92 6.15 0.65 7.72
C LYS A 92 6.93 -0.60 8.14
N ASN A 93 6.28 -1.74 8.26
CA ASN A 93 6.88 -2.99 8.69
C ASN A 93 7.17 -3.87 7.47
N MET A 94 8.28 -3.58 6.78
CA MET A 94 8.66 -4.28 5.54
C MET A 94 8.84 -5.78 5.74
N GLU A 95 9.33 -6.19 6.90
CA GLU A 95 9.47 -7.61 7.23
C GLU A 95 8.10 -8.31 7.30
N LYS A 96 7.12 -7.71 7.99
CA LYS A 96 5.76 -8.25 8.05
C LYS A 96 5.09 -8.23 6.67
N ILE A 97 5.30 -7.18 5.89
CA ILE A 97 4.79 -7.10 4.52
C ILE A 97 5.32 -8.26 3.68
N ARG A 98 6.65 -8.50 3.68
CA ARG A 98 7.26 -9.62 2.93
C ARG A 98 6.72 -10.97 3.38
N LYS A 99 6.66 -11.21 4.69
CA LYS A 99 6.10 -12.44 5.25
C LYS A 99 4.65 -12.67 4.82
N ALA A 100 3.83 -11.62 4.79
CA ALA A 100 2.45 -11.71 4.32
C ALA A 100 2.38 -11.97 2.80
N LEU A 101 3.24 -11.32 2.00
CA LEU A 101 3.32 -11.55 0.55
C LEU A 101 3.70 -13.00 0.23
N GLU A 102 4.65 -13.59 0.96
CA GLU A 102 5.04 -14.99 0.82
C GLU A 102 3.95 -15.94 1.32
N ALA A 103 3.32 -15.64 2.46
CA ALA A 103 2.23 -16.43 3.00
C ALA A 103 1.03 -16.48 2.04
N VAL A 104 0.64 -15.34 1.47
CA VAL A 104 -0.43 -15.28 0.47
C VAL A 104 0.00 -15.93 -0.83
N ALA A 105 1.28 -15.84 -1.24
CA ALA A 105 1.75 -16.56 -2.41
C ALA A 105 1.55 -18.09 -2.30
N ALA A 106 1.56 -18.66 -1.10
CA ALA A 106 1.28 -20.08 -0.87
C ALA A 106 -0.22 -20.43 -0.85
N MET A 107 -1.12 -19.44 -0.83
CA MET A 107 -2.58 -19.67 -0.81
C MET A 107 -3.12 -19.98 -2.21
N PRO A 108 -4.20 -20.79 -2.32
CA PRO A 108 -4.86 -21.05 -3.58
C PRO A 108 -5.44 -19.76 -4.17
N SER A 109 -5.28 -19.55 -5.48
CA SER A 109 -5.88 -18.39 -6.18
C SER A 109 -7.36 -18.62 -6.51
N ALA A 110 -7.78 -19.88 -6.58
CA ALA A 110 -9.14 -20.35 -6.77
C ALA A 110 -9.26 -21.78 -6.23
N ASP A 111 -10.49 -22.26 -5.99
CA ASP A 111 -10.74 -23.61 -5.50
C ASP A 111 -10.18 -24.66 -6.48
N GLY A 112 -9.25 -25.49 -6.00
CA GLY A 112 -8.59 -26.51 -6.82
C GLY A 112 -7.66 -25.98 -7.91
N GLY A 113 -7.39 -24.67 -7.93
CA GLY A 113 -6.50 -24.00 -8.88
C GLY A 113 -5.05 -23.87 -8.40
N PRO A 114 -4.18 -23.20 -9.20
CA PRO A 114 -2.82 -22.88 -8.80
C PRO A 114 -2.79 -21.98 -7.55
N THR A 115 -1.64 -21.88 -6.89
CA THR A 115 -1.44 -20.86 -5.86
C THR A 115 -1.23 -19.49 -6.50
N PHE A 116 -1.40 -18.42 -5.73
CA PHE A 116 -1.02 -17.08 -6.16
C PHE A 116 0.45 -17.00 -6.59
N GLY A 117 1.34 -17.72 -5.89
CA GLY A 117 2.76 -17.81 -6.20
C GLY A 117 3.04 -18.56 -7.50
N ASP A 118 2.25 -19.58 -7.84
CA ASP A 118 2.39 -20.28 -9.11
C ASP A 118 2.00 -19.38 -10.28
N LEU A 119 0.93 -18.59 -10.15
CA LEU A 119 0.58 -17.57 -11.15
C LEU A 119 1.73 -16.55 -11.35
N ILE A 120 2.34 -16.09 -10.26
CA ILE A 120 3.48 -15.16 -10.32
C ILE A 120 4.66 -15.80 -11.07
N LYS A 121 4.99 -17.06 -10.77
CA LYS A 121 6.06 -17.82 -11.46
C LYS A 121 5.75 -18.04 -12.94
N GLU A 122 4.47 -18.17 -13.30
CA GLU A 122 4.01 -18.28 -14.70
C GLU A 122 4.02 -16.93 -15.45
N GLY A 123 4.47 -15.84 -14.81
CA GLY A 123 4.48 -14.52 -15.45
C GLY A 123 3.15 -13.79 -15.41
N LYS A 124 2.20 -14.26 -14.59
CA LYS A 124 0.83 -13.73 -14.49
C LYS A 124 0.65 -12.92 -13.22
N LEU A 125 -0.35 -12.03 -13.23
CA LEU A 125 -0.78 -11.32 -12.03
C LEU A 125 -1.47 -12.28 -11.06
N PRO A 126 -1.21 -12.19 -9.75
CA PRO A 126 -1.80 -13.10 -8.78
C PRO A 126 -3.32 -12.90 -8.63
N GLY A 127 -3.81 -11.67 -8.81
CA GLY A 127 -5.24 -11.37 -8.74
C GLY A 127 -6.04 -11.74 -10.00
N GLY A 128 -5.41 -12.36 -11.00
CA GLY A 128 -5.97 -12.49 -12.35
C GLY A 128 -5.70 -11.27 -13.23
N PRO A 129 -6.24 -11.24 -14.46
CA PRO A 129 -6.08 -10.10 -15.37
C PRO A 129 -6.48 -8.78 -14.71
N ALA A 130 -5.72 -7.71 -14.96
CA ALA A 130 -6.08 -6.39 -14.47
C ALA A 130 -7.36 -5.90 -15.18
N GLU A 131 -8.39 -5.60 -14.39
CA GLU A 131 -9.69 -5.05 -14.82
C GLU A 131 -9.74 -3.53 -14.71
#